data_AF-A0A3S0RBD3-F1
#
_entry.id   AF-A0A3S0RBD3-F1
#
_cell.length_a   1.000
_cell.length_b   1.000
_cell.length_c   1.000
_cell.angle_alpha   90.00
_cell.angle_beta   90.00
_cell.angle_gamma   90.00
#
_symmetry.space_group_name_H-M   'P 1'
#
loop_
_entity.id
_entity.type
_entity.pdbx_description
1 polymer ?
#
loop_
_entity_poly.entity_id
_entity_poly.type
_entity_poly.pdbx_seq_one_letter_code
_entity_poly.pdbx_strand_id
1 'polypeptide(L)'
;MGNSINRIATSFMMLFLLNCCFPNFSPQNKESECIDVDNGKFALITQIGVIDQEYPYSVYYIVNNDSILVCKGYRIKEMRIRDDTLEININGEMLYCRDKIEKYRVKPLSHKQE
;
A
#
# COMPACT_ATOMS: atom_id res chain seq x y z
N MET A 1 8.94 2.67 -53.98
CA MET A 1 9.35 3.27 -52.68
C MET A 1 8.21 3.49 -51.68
N GLY A 2 6.93 3.62 -52.09
CA GLY A 2 5.81 3.85 -51.14
C GLY A 2 5.40 2.67 -50.25
N ASN A 3 5.52 1.41 -50.72
CA ASN A 3 5.10 0.23 -49.96
C ASN A 3 5.98 -0.04 -48.71
N SER A 4 7.26 0.33 -48.76
CA SER A 4 8.21 0.12 -47.66
C SER A 4 7.95 1.06 -46.49
N ILE A 5 7.61 2.32 -46.79
CA ILE A 5 7.32 3.37 -45.80
C ILE A 5 6.03 3.04 -45.04
N ASN A 6 5.00 2.57 -45.75
CA ASN A 6 3.75 2.11 -45.12
C ASN A 6 3.99 0.93 -44.18
N ARG A 7 4.84 -0.03 -44.54
CA ARG A 7 5.13 -1.18 -43.68
C ARG A 7 5.85 -0.77 -42.39
N ILE A 8 6.81 0.15 -42.47
CA ILE A 8 7.52 0.68 -41.30
C ILE A 8 6.56 1.45 -40.39
N ALA A 9 5.74 2.35 -40.95
CA ALA A 9 4.76 3.12 -40.18
C ALA A 9 3.73 2.22 -39.48
N THR A 10 3.22 1.19 -40.16
CA THR A 10 2.28 0.22 -39.56
C THR A 10 2.95 -0.60 -38.45
N SER A 11 4.20 -1.01 -38.61
CA SER A 11 4.95 -1.69 -37.55
C SER A 11 5.17 -0.80 -36.33
N PHE A 12 5.47 0.49 -36.52
CA PHE A 12 5.58 1.45 -35.41
C PHE A 12 4.24 1.65 -34.70
N MET A 13 3.13 1.80 -35.42
CA MET A 13 1.80 1.91 -34.81
C MET A 13 1.42 0.65 -34.02
N MET A 14 1.74 -0.55 -34.53
CA MET A 14 1.54 -1.81 -33.80
C MET A 14 2.37 -1.88 -32.51
N LEU A 15 3.63 -1.43 -32.54
CA LEU A 15 4.50 -1.34 -31.35
C LEU A 15 3.97 -0.33 -30.32
N PHE A 16 3.46 0.82 -30.77
CA PHE A 16 2.82 1.79 -29.88
C PHE A 16 1.55 1.25 -29.25
N LEU A 17 0.67 0.60 -30.04
CA LEU A 17 -0.54 -0.03 -29.53
C LEU A 17 -0.21 -1.16 -28.54
N LEU A 18 0.82 -1.97 -28.79
CA LEU A 18 1.30 -2.98 -27.84
C LEU A 18 1.75 -2.34 -26.51
N ASN A 19 2.46 -1.20 -26.53
CA ASN A 19 2.84 -0.51 -25.30
C ASN A 19 1.67 0.19 -24.59
N CYS A 20 0.64 0.64 -25.33
CA CYS A 20 -0.54 1.31 -24.75
C CYS A 20 -1.65 0.34 -24.29
N CYS A 21 -1.62 -0.93 -24.71
CA CYS A 21 -2.64 -1.92 -24.36
C CYS A 21 -2.34 -2.73 -23.11
N PHE A 22 -1.15 -2.60 -22.51
CA PHE A 22 -0.87 -3.20 -21.19
C PHE A 22 -1.05 -2.15 -20.09
N PRO A 23 -1.91 -2.40 -19.08
CA PRO A 23 -1.92 -1.60 -17.88
C PRO A 23 -0.50 -1.53 -17.32
N ASN A 24 -0.08 -0.37 -16.84
CA ASN A 24 1.16 -0.27 -16.12
C ASN A 24 1.01 -1.04 -14.79
N PHE A 25 1.51 -2.28 -14.72
CA PHE A 25 1.44 -3.15 -13.55
C PHE A 25 2.46 -2.76 -12.45
N SER A 26 2.98 -1.54 -12.51
CA SER A 26 3.82 -1.00 -11.44
C SER A 26 3.01 -0.94 -10.15
N PRO A 27 3.50 -1.53 -9.04
CA PRO A 27 2.83 -1.40 -7.75
C PRO A 27 2.62 0.07 -7.39
N GLN A 28 1.40 0.44 -7.03
CA GLN A 28 1.07 1.79 -6.56
C GLN A 28 0.63 1.72 -5.11
N ASN A 29 1.19 2.62 -4.30
CA ASN A 29 0.76 2.78 -2.92
C ASN A 29 -0.60 3.51 -2.90
N LYS A 30 -1.56 2.96 -2.16
CA LYS A 30 -2.89 3.53 -1.95
C LYS A 30 -3.17 3.64 -0.45
N GLU A 31 -3.51 4.85 -0.01
CA GLU A 31 -4.07 5.06 1.32
C GLU A 31 -5.47 4.42 1.36
N SER A 32 -5.64 3.43 2.23
CA SER A 32 -6.84 2.58 2.29
C SER A 32 -7.69 2.87 3.53
N GLU A 33 -7.05 3.31 4.61
CA GLU A 33 -7.71 3.72 5.84
C GLU A 33 -6.86 4.81 6.50
N CYS A 34 -7.51 5.78 7.13
CA CYS A 34 -6.87 6.90 7.80
C CYS A 34 -7.60 7.19 9.12
N ILE A 35 -6.84 7.44 10.18
CA ILE A 35 -7.34 7.90 11.48
C ILE A 35 -6.61 9.17 11.86
N ASP A 36 -7.33 10.29 11.84
CA ASP A 36 -6.81 11.57 12.30
C ASP A 36 -6.70 11.60 13.83
N VAL A 37 -5.62 12.19 14.31
CA VAL A 37 -5.33 12.38 15.75
C VAL A 37 -4.78 13.78 16.00
N ASP A 38 -4.72 14.20 17.27
CA ASP A 38 -4.41 15.59 17.64
C ASP A 38 -3.19 16.20 16.91
N ASN A 39 -2.11 15.43 16.75
CA ASN A 39 -0.85 15.90 16.18
C ASN A 39 -0.48 15.22 14.85
N GLY A 40 -1.41 14.56 14.16
CA GLY A 40 -1.09 13.84 12.93
C GLY A 40 -2.17 12.88 12.49
N LYS A 41 -1.78 11.87 11.72
CA LYS A 41 -2.68 10.79 11.33
C LYS A 41 -1.99 9.44 11.29
N PHE A 42 -2.74 8.38 11.53
CA PHE A 42 -2.33 7.02 11.18
C PHE A 42 -2.91 6.65 9.82
N ALA A 43 -2.08 6.23 8.88
CA ALA A 43 -2.49 5.87 7.53
C ALA A 43 -2.10 4.42 7.22
N LEU A 44 -3.07 3.63 6.79
CA LEU A 44 -2.88 2.29 6.24
C LEU A 44 -2.63 2.41 4.74
N ILE A 45 -1.45 1.99 4.32
CA ILE A 45 -1.01 1.99 2.93
C ILE A 45 -1.02 0.56 2.40
N THR A 46 -1.75 0.35 1.31
CA THR A 46 -1.79 -0.91 0.54
C THR A 46 -1.11 -0.74 -0.80
N GLN A 47 -0.67 -1.84 -1.42
CA GLN A 47 -0.19 -1.84 -2.79
C GLN A 47 -1.25 -2.40 -3.73
N ILE A 48 -1.59 -1.63 -4.76
CA ILE A 48 -2.52 -2.00 -5.82
C ILE A 48 -1.77 -2.08 -7.17
N GLY A 49 -2.40 -2.70 -8.17
CA GLY A 49 -1.84 -2.77 -9.53
C GLY A 49 -0.90 -3.96 -9.80
N VAL A 50 -0.74 -4.85 -8.82
CA VAL A 50 0.03 -6.09 -8.94
C VAL A 50 -0.93 -7.26 -9.06
N ILE A 51 -0.92 -7.94 -10.20
CA ILE A 51 -1.71 -9.15 -10.42
C ILE A 51 -1.04 -10.28 -9.62
N ASP A 52 -1.84 -11.02 -8.84
CA ASP A 52 -1.50 -12.30 -8.18
C ASP A 52 -0.48 -12.29 -7.02
N GLN A 53 -0.04 -11.13 -6.51
CA GLN A 53 0.84 -11.07 -5.33
C GLN A 53 0.20 -10.37 -4.13
N GLU A 54 0.14 -11.08 -3.01
CA GLU A 54 -0.24 -10.53 -1.71
C GLU A 54 0.95 -9.73 -1.17
N TYR A 55 0.87 -8.39 -1.21
CA TYR A 55 1.90 -7.51 -0.65
C TYR A 55 1.60 -7.14 0.80
N PRO A 56 2.64 -6.92 1.62
CA PRO A 56 2.45 -6.49 3.00
C PRO A 56 1.90 -5.06 3.04
N TYR A 57 0.95 -4.88 3.94
CA TYR A 57 0.32 -3.64 4.30
C TYR A 57 1.26 -2.87 5.24
N SER A 58 1.26 -1.54 5.16
CA SER A 58 2.09 -0.70 6.03
C SER A 58 1.24 0.36 6.72
N VAL A 59 1.39 0.49 8.03
CA VAL A 59 0.78 1.55 8.83
C VAL A 59 1.85 2.59 9.14
N TYR A 60 1.58 3.84 8.78
CA TYR A 60 2.46 4.98 9.08
C TYR A 60 1.78 5.94 10.04
N TYR A 61 2.56 6.53 10.95
CA TYR A 61 2.19 7.76 11.64
C TYR A 61 2.78 8.93 10.85
N ILE A 62 1.91 9.85 10.42
CA ILE A 62 2.27 10.99 9.57
C ILE A 62 2.03 12.28 10.36
N VAL A 63 3.09 13.08 10.49
CA VAL A 63 3.07 14.36 11.20
C VAL A 63 4.00 15.34 10.48
N ASN A 64 3.55 16.57 10.24
CA ASN A 64 4.40 17.66 9.71
C ASN A 64 5.24 17.28 8.47
N ASN A 65 4.64 16.57 7.50
CA ASN A 65 5.30 16.04 6.29
C ASN A 65 6.38 14.97 6.52
N ASP A 66 6.57 14.49 7.76
CA ASP A 66 7.37 13.30 8.05
C ASP A 66 6.44 12.09 8.25
N SER A 67 6.98 10.88 8.05
CA SER A 67 6.26 9.63 8.21
C SER A 67 7.12 8.58 8.89
N ILE A 68 6.56 7.94 9.92
CA ILE A 68 7.24 6.91 10.70
C ILE A 68 6.50 5.60 10.50
N LEU A 69 7.19 4.55 10.07
CA LEU A 69 6.63 3.20 9.97
C LEU A 69 6.28 2.68 11.38
N VAL A 70 5.00 2.37 11.60
CA VAL A 70 4.46 1.88 12.86
C VAL A 70 4.32 0.36 12.84
N CYS A 71 3.72 -0.18 11.78
CA CYS A 71 3.49 -1.62 11.63
C CYS A 71 3.57 -2.03 10.16
N LYS A 72 4.05 -3.24 9.90
CA LYS A 72 4.06 -3.88 8.58
C LYS A 72 3.65 -5.34 8.71
N GLY A 73 2.73 -5.81 7.89
CA GLY A 73 2.24 -7.18 7.95
C GLY A 73 1.28 -7.53 6.83
N TYR A 74 0.93 -8.81 6.72
CA TYR A 74 -0.05 -9.30 5.75
C TYR A 74 -1.46 -9.31 6.36
N ARG A 75 -2.47 -9.09 5.51
CA ARG A 75 -3.90 -9.15 5.89
C ARG A 75 -4.27 -8.23 7.06
N ILE A 76 -3.76 -7.00 7.02
CA ILE A 76 -4.24 -5.95 7.94
C ILE A 76 -5.65 -5.56 7.50
N LYS A 77 -6.63 -5.72 8.39
CA LYS A 77 -8.05 -5.52 8.07
C LYS A 77 -8.55 -4.13 8.43
N GLU A 78 -8.21 -3.68 9.63
CA GLU A 78 -8.72 -2.43 10.19
C GLU A 78 -7.75 -1.88 11.24
N MET A 79 -7.82 -0.57 11.43
CA MET A 79 -7.14 0.15 12.50
C MET A 79 -8.18 0.84 13.37
N ARG A 80 -7.93 0.93 14.68
CA ARG A 80 -8.80 1.68 15.58
C ARG A 80 -7.97 2.33 16.67
N ILE A 81 -8.43 3.47 17.15
CA ILE A 81 -7.86 4.12 18.33
C ILE A 81 -8.81 3.96 19.50
N ARG A 82 -8.26 3.51 20.63
CA ARG A 82 -8.94 3.48 21.93
C ARG A 82 -8.03 4.13 22.95
N ASP A 83 -8.50 5.24 23.52
CA ASP A 83 -7.70 6.12 24.37
C ASP A 83 -6.39 6.51 23.65
N ASP A 84 -5.23 6.21 24.25
CA ASP A 84 -3.91 6.40 23.64
C ASP A 84 -3.34 5.08 23.05
N THR A 85 -4.19 4.15 22.60
CA THR A 85 -3.74 2.88 22.00
C THR A 85 -4.26 2.75 20.57
N LEU A 86 -3.34 2.60 19.62
CA LEU A 86 -3.62 2.16 18.26
C LEU A 86 -3.72 0.63 18.24
N GLU A 87 -4.93 0.12 18.06
CA GLU A 87 -5.21 -1.30 17.82
C GLU A 87 -5.16 -1.57 16.31
N ILE A 88 -4.35 -2.54 15.89
CA ILE A 88 -4.20 -2.93 14.48
C ILE A 88 -4.63 -4.39 14.34
N ASN A 89 -5.68 -4.65 13.57
CA ASN A 89 -6.20 -6.01 13.38
C ASN A 89 -5.44 -6.72 12.25
N ILE A 90 -4.68 -7.75 12.60
CA ILE A 90 -3.78 -8.48 11.70
C ILE A 90 -4.22 -9.94 11.60
N ASN A 91 -4.70 -10.33 10.43
CA ASN A 91 -5.13 -11.71 10.12
C ASN A 91 -4.07 -12.52 9.36
N GLY A 92 -2.84 -12.01 9.26
CA GLY A 92 -1.72 -12.64 8.59
C GLY A 92 -0.45 -12.53 9.42
N GLU A 93 0.68 -12.74 8.75
CA GLU A 93 1.99 -12.63 9.40
C GLU A 93 2.35 -11.16 9.64
N MET A 94 2.77 -10.87 10.87
CA MET A 94 3.33 -9.58 11.26
C MET A 94 4.83 -9.57 10.96
N LEU A 95 5.27 -8.66 10.11
CA LEU A 95 6.68 -8.52 9.73
C LEU A 95 7.43 -7.54 10.62
N TYR A 96 6.72 -6.51 11.08
CA TYR A 96 7.28 -5.44 11.91
C TYR A 96 6.19 -4.76 12.71
N CYS A 97 6.49 -4.40 13.96
CA CYS A 97 5.65 -3.53 14.77
C CYS A 97 6.53 -2.76 15.75
N ARG A 98 6.27 -1.46 15.88
CA ARG A 98 6.72 -0.68 17.04
C ARG A 98 5.76 -0.90 18.19
N ASP A 99 6.25 -0.84 19.42
CA ASP A 99 5.39 -0.94 20.62
C ASP A 99 4.75 0.41 21.00
N LYS A 100 5.40 1.52 20.60
CA LYS A 100 4.98 2.88 20.95
C LYS A 100 5.43 3.90 19.89
N ILE A 101 4.63 4.93 19.70
CA ILE A 101 4.94 6.11 18.89
C ILE A 101 4.34 7.35 19.54
N GLU A 102 5.16 8.36 19.83
CA GLU A 102 4.73 9.55 20.60
C GLU A 102 4.03 9.17 21.92
N LYS A 103 2.76 9.59 22.10
CA LYS A 103 1.91 9.20 23.22
C LYS A 103 1.20 7.85 23.01
N TYR A 104 1.11 7.38 21.77
CA TYR A 104 0.31 6.22 21.41
C TYR A 104 1.06 4.91 21.63
N ARG A 105 0.44 3.98 22.37
CA ARG A 105 0.84 2.56 22.38
C ARG A 105 0.31 1.89 21.12
N VAL A 106 1.01 0.89 20.64
CA VAL A 106 0.61 0.14 19.44
C VAL A 106 0.39 -1.31 19.86
N LYS A 107 -0.81 -1.82 19.54
CA LYS A 107 -1.23 -3.16 19.93
C LYS A 107 -1.69 -3.93 18.70
N PRO A 108 -0.84 -4.78 18.12
CA PRO A 108 -1.28 -5.72 17.09
C PRO A 108 -2.22 -6.75 17.72
N LEU A 109 -3.43 -6.85 17.17
CA LEU A 109 -4.40 -7.87 17.52
C LEU A 109 -4.30 -8.98 16.48
N SER A 110 -3.63 -10.08 16.83
CA SER A 110 -3.59 -11.26 15.97
C SER A 110 -4.71 -12.22 16.34
N HIS A 111 -5.57 -12.52 15.37
CA HIS A 111 -6.43 -13.69 15.48
C HIS A 111 -5.62 -14.91 15.08
N LYS A 112 -5.14 -15.68 16.06
CA LYS A 112 -4.75 -17.07 15.79
C LYS A 112 -5.99 -17.78 15.28
N GLN A 113 -5.95 -18.27 14.05
CA GLN A 113 -6.86 -19.32 13.61
C GLN A 113 -6.54 -20.55 14.46
N GLU A 114 -7.43 -20.88 15.38
CA GLU A 114 -7.51 -22.23 15.97
C GLU A 114 -7.99 -23.23 14.91
#